data_AF-A0A6P0RJG4-F1
#
_entry.id   AF-A0A6P0RJG4-F1
#
_cell.length_a   1.000
_cell.length_b   1.000
_cell.length_c   1.000
_cell.angle_alpha   90.00
_cell.angle_beta   90.00
_cell.angle_gamma   90.00
#
_symmetry.space_group_name_H-M   'P 1'
#
loop_
_entity.id
_entity.type
_entity.pdbx_description
1 polymer ?
#
loop_
_entity_poly.entity_id
_entity_poly.type
_entity_poly.pdbx_seq_one_letter_code
_entity_poly.pdbx_strand_id
1 'polypeptide(L)' 'MKLIPAIKLYKLGRLSSGAAANLAGIPKVLFLTKLADYGVDTFQLTEAELAEELKRA' A
#
# COMPACT_ATOMS: atom_id res chain seq x y z
N MET A 1 -7.02 12.05 -12.77
CA MET A 1 -6.86 10.75 -12.07
C MET A 1 -5.56 10.78 -11.27
N LYS A 2 -5.58 10.43 -9.97
CA LYS A 2 -4.39 10.48 -9.07
C LYS A 2 -3.90 9.08 -8.64
N LEU A 3 -4.31 8.03 -9.36
CA LEU A 3 -4.04 6.63 -8.98
C LEU A 3 -2.53 6.29 -8.97
N ILE A 4 -1.79 6.64 -10.01
CA ILE A 4 -0.34 6.35 -10.11
C ILE A 4 0.44 7.04 -8.96
N PRO A 5 0.28 8.36 -8.70
CA PRO A 5 0.89 9.00 -7.54
C PRO A 5 0.50 8.38 -6.20
N ALA A 6 -0.77 8.02 -6.01
CA ALA A 6 -1.25 7.39 -4.78
C ALA A 6 -0.59 6.01 -4.55
N ILE A 7 -0.47 5.21 -5.60
CA ILE A 7 0.24 3.92 -5.56
C ILE A 7 1.71 4.13 -5.20
N LYS A 8 2.39 5.11 -5.83
CA LYS A 8 3.81 5.37 -5.54
C LYS A 8 4.03 5.80 -4.09
N LEU A 9 3.19 6.67 -3.55
CA LEU A 9 3.28 7.12 -2.16
C LEU A 9 2.96 5.99 -1.15
N TYR A 10 2.00 5.12 -1.48
CA TYR A 10 1.70 3.92 -0.72
C TYR A 10 2.91 2.95 -0.69
N LYS A 11 3.52 2.64 -1.84
CA LYS A 11 4.73 1.78 -1.92
C LYS A 11 5.91 2.33 -1.14
N LEU A 12 6.02 3.65 -1.00
CA LEU A 12 7.08 4.31 -0.23
C LEU A 12 6.77 4.39 1.28
N GLY A 13 5.64 3.83 1.74
CA GLY A 13 5.19 3.94 3.13
C GLY A 13 4.79 5.34 3.56
N ARG A 14 4.63 6.29 2.62
CA ARG A 14 4.30 7.70 2.91
C ARG A 14 2.81 7.91 3.16
N LEU A 15 1.97 7.04 2.60
CA LEU A 15 0.53 7.05 2.82
C LEU A 15 0.06 5.65 3.22
N SER A 16 -0.88 5.59 4.17
CA SER A 16 -1.63 4.37 4.42
C SER A 16 -2.51 4.01 3.21
N SER A 17 -2.95 2.76 3.12
CA SER A 17 -3.86 2.32 2.04
C SER A 17 -5.17 3.12 1.99
N GLY A 18 -5.69 3.58 3.14
CA GLY A 18 -6.86 4.46 3.20
C GLY A 18 -6.59 5.88 2.69
N ALA A 19 -5.45 6.48 3.09
CA ALA A 19 -5.07 7.80 2.63
C ALA A 19 -4.74 7.82 1.12
N ALA A 20 -4.09 6.76 0.63
CA ALA A 20 -3.81 6.58 -0.79
C ALA A 20 -5.10 6.37 -1.60
N ALA A 21 -6.06 5.60 -1.10
CA ALA A 21 -7.37 5.43 -1.75
C ALA A 21 -8.14 6.75 -1.85
N ASN A 22 -8.15 7.54 -0.77
CA ASN A 22 -8.74 8.88 -0.75
C ASN A 22 -8.05 9.81 -1.76
N LEU A 23 -6.71 9.78 -1.83
CA LEU A 23 -5.96 10.56 -2.81
C LEU A 23 -6.28 10.13 -4.25
N ALA A 24 -6.46 8.83 -4.49
CA ALA A 24 -6.86 8.27 -5.77
C ALA A 24 -8.34 8.52 -6.13
N GLY A 25 -9.17 8.93 -5.16
CA GLY A 25 -10.59 9.19 -5.34
C GLY A 25 -11.43 7.92 -5.50
N ILE A 26 -10.99 6.80 -4.92
CA ILE A 26 -11.66 5.50 -5.04
C ILE A 26 -11.83 4.83 -3.67
N PRO A 27 -12.81 3.92 -3.50
CA PRO A 27 -12.95 3.16 -2.26
C PRO A 27 -11.68 2.39 -1.90
N LYS A 28 -11.38 2.27 -0.60
CA LYS A 28 -10.20 1.56 -0.08
C LYS A 28 -10.07 0.14 -0.61
N VAL A 29 -11.17 -0.62 -0.65
CA VAL A 29 -11.18 -1.99 -1.18
C VAL A 29 -10.79 -2.00 -2.66
N LEU A 30 -11.36 -1.09 -3.46
CA LEU A 30 -11.03 -0.98 -4.88
C LEU A 30 -9.57 -0.54 -5.12
N PHE A 31 -9.05 0.33 -4.26
CA PHE A 31 -7.63 0.70 -4.29
C PHE A 31 -6.73 -0.51 -4.04
N LEU A 32 -7.05 -1.33 -3.03
CA LEU A 32 -6.29 -2.54 -2.71
C LEU A 32 -6.33 -3.57 -3.84
N THR A 33 -7.48 -3.78 -4.48
CA THR A 33 -7.58 -4.68 -5.65
C THR A 33 -6.80 -4.14 -6.85
N LYS A 34 -6.75 -2.81 -7.02
CA LYS A 34 -5.98 -2.17 -8.10
C LYS A 34 -4.47 -2.37 -7.93
N LEU A 35 -3.94 -2.52 -6.71
CA LEU A 35 -2.49 -2.72 -6.50
C LEU A 35 -1.94 -3.93 -7.25
N ALA A 36 -2.72 -5.02 -7.35
CA ALA A 36 -2.37 -6.22 -8.11
C ALA A 36 -2.20 -5.93 -9.62
N ASP A 37 -3.07 -5.08 -10.20
CA ASP A 37 -3.01 -4.67 -11.61
C ASP A 37 -1.71 -3.90 -11.93
N TYR A 38 -1.08 -3.28 -10.92
CA TYR A 38 0.13 -2.46 -11.07
C TYR A 38 1.42 -3.18 -10.65
N GLY A 39 1.39 -4.51 -10.46
CA GLY A 39 2.55 -5.28 -10.04
C GLY A 39 3.13 -4.82 -8.70
N VAL A 40 2.28 -4.28 -7.83
CA VAL A 40 2.64 -3.97 -6.45
C VAL A 40 2.34 -5.23 -5.66
N ASP A 41 3.39 -5.94 -5.27
CA ASP A 41 3.26 -7.04 -4.31
C ASP A 41 2.52 -6.51 -3.07
N THR A 42 1.31 -7.03 -2.86
CA THR A 42 0.45 -6.70 -1.72
C THR A 42 1.04 -7.21 -0.40
N PHE A 43 2.09 -8.03 -0.49
CA PHE A 43 2.96 -8.47 0.60
C PHE A 43 4.39 -8.01 0.32
N GLN A 44 4.67 -6.75 0.63
CA GLN A 44 6.04 -6.31 0.86
C GLN A 44 6.20 -6.17 2.36
N LEU A 45 6.35 -7.31 3.06
CA LEU A 45 6.82 -7.30 4.44
C LEU A 45 8.22 -6.68 4.37
N THR A 46 8.33 -5.42 4.76
CA THR A 46 9.65 -4.79 4.83
C THR A 46 10.48 -5.57 5.84
N GLU A 47 11.80 -5.69 5.64
CA GLU A 47 12.67 -6.39 6.60
C GLU A 47 12.46 -5.88 8.04
N ALA A 48 12.12 -4.59 8.18
CA ALA A 48 11.77 -3.96 9.45
C ALA A 48 10.48 -4.50 10.08
N GLU A 49 9.42 -4.72 9.30
CA GLU A 49 8.16 -5.30 9.79
C GLU A 49 8.30 -6.79 10.11
N LEU A 50 9.08 -7.55 9.31
CA LEU A 50 9.42 -8.94 9.61
C LEU A 50 10.20 -9.06 10.94
N ALA A 51 11.17 -8.17 11.16
CA ALA A 51 11.97 -8.16 12.37
C ALA A 51 11.16 -7.82 13.62
N GLU A 52 10.13 -6.97 13.50
CA GLU A 52 9.25 -6.63 14.62
C GLU A 52 8.23 -7.73 14.93
N GLU A 53 7.75 -8.49 13.93
CA GLU A 53 6.90 -9.67 14.18
C GLU A 53 7.69 -10.84 14.82
N LEU A 54 8.93 -11.09 14.39
CA LEU A 54 9.79 -12.11 15.00
C LEU A 54 10.14 -11.82 16.46
N LYS A 55 10.19 -10.55 16.87
CA LYS A 55 10.40 -10.16 18.28
C LYS A 55 9.15 -10.29 19.14
N ARG A 56 7.97 -10.39 18.55
CA ARG A 56 6.69 -10.52 19.24
C ARG A 56 6.21 -11.98 19.36
N ALA A 57 6.97 -12.93 18.79
CA ALA A 57 6.74 -14.37 18.88
C ALA A 57 7.45 -15.00 20.09
#